data_AF-A0A833W3P3-F1
#
_entry.id   AF-A0A833W3P3-F1
#
_cell.length_a   1.000
_cell.length_b   1.000
_cell.length_c   1.000
_cell.angle_alpha   90.00
_cell.angle_beta   90.00
_cell.angle_gamma   90.00
#
_symmetry.space_group_name_H-M   'P 1'
#
loop_
_entity.id
_entity.type
_entity.pdbx_description
1 polymer ?
#
loop_
_entity_poly.entity_id
_entity_poly.type
_entity_poly.pdbx_seq_one_letter_code
_entity_poly.pdbx_strand_id
1 'polypeptide(L)'
;MSFVADMFIPGSGSVVTVLVKMYDLCNEMKEGQIACKRLHLRLKDIFDELQKMETRGEIPSSDKVAKYVEVVAKYLRYLEQYRSQKLFRRLIKHQAMSGQLALIYEEIDMLFRILNLAGTAAMMEWKQQWDIDQQAQQEVMSSLVVNSVEVLRELQDTRAQLEAMMMLKYEMEQRSDQQTSETMHLMKSMMATVVRASKTTVAKLPPWFFPSDDIEFEEEPFARGSFGSVHHGVWGSGTKCGEVFPRRRCDRRWSC
;
A
#
# COMPACT_ATOMS: atom_id res chain seq x y z
N MET A 1 -8.76 35.79 -3.42
CA MET A 1 -8.66 34.36 -3.78
C MET A 1 -7.83 33.69 -2.71
N SER A 2 -8.27 32.55 -2.19
CA SER A 2 -7.53 31.78 -1.18
C SER A 2 -6.76 30.69 -1.90
N PHE A 3 -5.43 30.72 -1.87
CA PHE A 3 -4.59 29.70 -2.53
C PHE A 3 -4.75 28.34 -1.84
N VAL A 4 -5.11 28.33 -0.55
CA VAL A 4 -5.41 27.10 0.19
C VAL A 4 -6.68 26.45 -0.35
N ALA A 5 -7.69 27.24 -0.69
CA ALA A 5 -8.93 26.74 -1.31
C ALA A 5 -8.69 26.15 -2.72
N ASP A 6 -7.63 26.60 -3.40
CA ASP A 6 -7.25 26.13 -4.74
C ASP A 6 -6.41 24.84 -4.73
N MET A 7 -5.98 24.36 -3.55
CA MET A 7 -5.21 23.12 -3.43
C MET A 7 -6.06 21.89 -3.75
N PHE A 8 -5.74 21.22 -4.86
CA PHE A 8 -6.50 20.10 -5.41
C PHE A 8 -5.61 18.90 -5.74
N ILE A 9 -6.10 17.70 -5.46
CA ILE A 9 -5.45 16.45 -5.84
C ILE A 9 -6.17 15.87 -7.05
N PRO A 10 -5.47 15.73 -8.21
CA PRO A 10 -6.05 15.14 -9.42
C PRO A 10 -6.78 13.82 -9.15
N GLY A 11 -8.03 13.73 -9.58
CA GLY A 11 -8.87 12.54 -9.40
C GLY A 11 -9.38 12.28 -7.98
N SER A 12 -8.99 13.07 -6.97
CA SER A 12 -9.33 12.81 -5.56
C SER A 12 -10.07 13.94 -4.84
N GLY A 13 -10.03 15.17 -5.36
CA GLY A 13 -10.77 16.31 -4.80
C GLY A 13 -9.89 17.34 -4.09
N SER A 14 -10.53 18.22 -3.29
CA SER A 14 -9.81 19.23 -2.51
C SER A 14 -8.92 18.59 -1.46
N VAL A 15 -7.79 19.23 -1.13
CA VAL A 15 -6.88 18.74 -0.08
C VAL A 15 -7.59 18.58 1.27
N VAL A 16 -8.49 19.49 1.64
CA VAL A 16 -9.25 19.41 2.90
C VAL A 16 -10.06 18.11 2.96
N THR A 17 -10.79 17.79 1.89
CA THR A 17 -11.57 16.56 1.80
C THR A 17 -10.67 15.33 1.83
N VAL A 18 -9.52 15.39 1.16
CA VAL A 18 -8.56 14.28 1.14
C VAL A 18 -7.96 14.04 2.52
N LEU A 19 -7.59 15.07 3.27
CA LEU A 19 -7.06 14.91 4.63
C LEU A 19 -8.07 14.24 5.57
N VAL A 20 -9.36 14.55 5.45
CA VAL A 20 -10.41 13.84 6.20
C VAL A 20 -10.47 12.37 5.79
N LYS A 21 -10.54 12.10 4.47
CA LYS A 21 -10.54 10.74 3.93
C LYS A 21 -9.33 9.93 4.42
N MET A 22 -8.13 10.52 4.39
CA MET A 22 -6.91 9.85 4.85
C MET A 22 -7.01 9.42 6.31
N TYR A 23 -7.59 10.24 7.19
CA TYR A 23 -7.77 9.85 8.59
C TYR A 23 -8.63 8.59 8.72
N ASP A 24 -9.71 8.49 7.95
CA ASP A 24 -10.56 7.30 7.92
C ASP A 24 -9.78 6.09 7.38
N LEU A 25 -9.02 6.25 6.30
CA LEU A 25 -8.18 5.19 5.76
C LEU A 25 -7.10 4.73 6.76
N CYS A 26 -6.50 5.66 7.52
CA CYS A 26 -5.57 5.32 8.59
C CYS A 26 -6.24 4.42 9.63
N ASN A 27 -7.52 4.62 9.95
CA ASN A 27 -8.26 3.77 10.89
C ASN A 27 -8.46 2.34 10.39
N GLU A 28 -8.44 2.13 9.07
CA GLU A 28 -8.62 0.82 8.45
C GLU A 28 -7.31 0.01 8.35
N MET A 29 -6.15 0.66 8.51
CA MET A 29 -4.84 0.01 8.48
C MET A 29 -4.70 -1.01 9.62
N LYS A 30 -4.19 -2.21 9.31
CA LYS A 30 -4.10 -3.31 10.28
C LYS A 30 -2.85 -3.22 11.16
N GLU A 31 -1.67 -3.31 10.57
CA GLU A 31 -0.41 -3.37 11.33
C GLU A 31 0.18 -1.97 11.60
N GLY A 32 -0.05 -1.01 10.70
CA GLY A 32 0.58 0.32 10.73
C GLY A 32 -0.33 1.49 11.15
N GLN A 33 -1.45 1.22 11.85
CA GLN A 33 -2.47 2.24 12.16
C GLN A 33 -1.87 3.47 12.85
N ILE A 34 -1.07 3.27 13.90
CA ILE A 34 -0.47 4.35 14.69
C ILE A 34 0.50 5.17 13.85
N ALA A 35 1.41 4.50 13.13
CA ALA A 35 2.36 5.14 12.23
C ALA A 35 1.66 5.98 11.16
N CYS A 36 0.57 5.46 10.58
CA CYS A 36 -0.22 6.17 9.59
C CYS A 36 -0.91 7.40 10.19
N LYS A 37 -1.52 7.29 11.37
CA LYS A 37 -2.13 8.43 12.06
C LYS A 37 -1.13 9.54 12.37
N ARG A 38 0.09 9.19 12.79
CA ARG A 38 1.14 10.19 13.04
C ARG A 38 1.57 10.91 11.77
N LEU A 39 1.75 10.19 10.68
CA LEU A 39 2.08 10.79 9.39
C LEU A 39 0.95 11.75 8.94
N HIS A 40 -0.30 11.31 9.06
CA HIS A 40 -1.47 12.14 8.79
C HIS A 40 -1.48 13.44 9.61
N LEU A 41 -1.20 13.37 10.92
CA LEU A 41 -1.11 14.56 11.77
C LEU A 41 -0.05 15.53 11.25
N ARG A 42 1.12 15.05 10.83
CA ARG A 42 2.17 15.93 10.26
C ARG A 42 1.74 16.61 8.96
N LEU A 43 1.00 15.91 8.10
CA LEU A 43 0.43 16.52 6.88
C LEU A 43 -0.62 17.58 7.20
N LYS A 44 -1.40 17.36 8.26
CA LYS A 44 -2.36 18.33 8.77
C LYS A 44 -1.66 19.54 9.39
N ASP A 45 -0.58 19.35 10.15
CA ASP A 45 0.19 20.44 10.73
C ASP A 45 0.74 21.37 9.65
N ILE A 46 1.28 20.79 8.55
CA ILE A 46 1.72 21.58 7.39
C ILE A 46 0.53 22.34 6.78
N PHE A 47 -0.63 21.71 6.63
CA PHE A 47 -1.83 22.36 6.10
C PHE A 47 -2.27 23.55 6.96
N ASP A 48 -2.34 23.36 8.27
CA ASP A 48 -2.73 24.40 9.23
C ASP A 48 -1.74 25.57 9.18
N GLU A 49 -0.44 25.31 9.04
CA GLU A 49 0.57 26.37 8.89
C GLU A 49 0.44 27.12 7.56
N LEU A 50 0.15 26.41 6.46
CA LEU A 50 -0.15 27.06 5.17
C LEU A 50 -1.38 27.98 5.28
N GLN A 51 -2.41 27.57 6.01
CA GLN A 51 -3.57 28.41 6.32
C GLN A 51 -3.19 29.65 7.14
N LYS A 52 -2.35 29.48 8.17
CA LYS A 52 -1.88 30.62 8.97
C LYS A 52 -1.04 31.59 8.13
N MET A 53 -0.16 31.09 7.26
CA MET A 53 0.60 31.93 6.32
C MET A 53 -0.33 32.79 5.46
N GLU A 54 -1.38 32.18 4.90
CA GLU A 54 -2.40 32.90 4.12
C GLU A 54 -3.04 34.04 4.94
N THR A 55 -3.44 33.77 6.18
CA THR A 55 -4.03 34.81 7.05
C THR A 55 -3.07 35.94 7.40
N ARG A 56 -1.76 35.69 7.37
CA ARG A 56 -0.71 36.71 7.56
C ARG A 56 -0.37 37.47 6.27
N GLY A 57 -0.96 37.09 5.13
CA GLY A 57 -0.62 37.64 3.81
C GLY A 57 0.68 37.08 3.23
N GLU A 58 1.23 36.01 3.81
CA GLU A 58 2.37 35.28 3.29
C GLU A 58 1.88 34.25 2.27
N ILE A 59 2.36 34.34 1.03
CA ILE A 59 2.05 33.36 -0.02
C ILE A 59 3.29 32.50 -0.24
N PRO A 60 3.25 31.19 0.10
CA PRO A 60 4.32 30.27 -0.25
C PRO A 60 4.53 30.23 -1.76
N SER A 61 5.76 29.97 -2.22
CA SER A 61 6.00 29.78 -3.65
C SER A 61 5.18 28.61 -4.19
N SER A 62 4.72 28.72 -5.44
CA SER A 62 3.92 27.69 -6.12
C SER A 62 4.56 26.31 -6.02
N ASP A 63 5.89 26.22 -6.13
CA ASP A 63 6.63 24.95 -6.06
C ASP A 63 6.49 24.25 -4.70
N LYS A 64 6.44 25.01 -3.59
CA LYS A 64 6.28 24.44 -2.25
C LYS A 64 4.87 23.89 -2.05
N VAL A 65 3.87 24.61 -2.55
CA VAL A 65 2.47 24.17 -2.53
C VAL A 65 2.29 22.92 -3.41
N ALA A 66 2.87 22.92 -4.61
CA ALA A 66 2.84 21.77 -5.51
C ALA A 66 3.51 20.54 -4.88
N LYS A 67 4.65 20.72 -4.20
CA LYS A 67 5.32 19.63 -3.49
C LYS A 67 4.47 19.06 -2.36
N TYR A 68 3.80 19.92 -1.60
CA TYR A 68 2.86 19.48 -0.56
C TYR A 68 1.72 18.63 -1.15
N VAL A 69 1.07 19.12 -2.21
CA VAL A 69 0.01 18.38 -2.93
C VAL A 69 0.51 17.02 -3.44
N GLU A 70 1.73 16.97 -3.99
CA GLU A 70 2.37 15.72 -4.44
C GLU A 70 2.50 14.69 -3.32
N VAL A 71 2.99 15.12 -2.15
CA VAL A 71 3.19 14.25 -0.97
C VAL A 71 1.85 13.75 -0.43
N VAL A 72 0.84 14.63 -0.34
CA VAL A 72 -0.52 14.21 0.05
C VAL A 72 -1.06 13.19 -0.96
N ALA A 73 -0.88 13.41 -2.27
CA ALA A 73 -1.32 12.45 -3.29
C ALA A 73 -0.60 11.09 -3.18
N LYS A 74 0.70 11.08 -2.89
CA LYS A 74 1.47 9.84 -2.67
C LYS A 74 0.97 9.08 -1.45
N TYR A 75 0.71 9.79 -0.35
CA TYR A 75 0.23 9.18 0.87
C TYR A 75 -1.19 8.62 0.74
N LEU A 76 -2.07 9.31 -0.01
CA LEU A 76 -3.40 8.80 -0.30
C LEU A 76 -3.32 7.48 -1.06
N ARG A 77 -2.49 7.43 -2.12
CA ARG A 77 -2.26 6.23 -2.91
C ARG A 77 -1.72 5.08 -2.06
N TYR A 78 -0.77 5.35 -1.18
CA TYR A 78 -0.24 4.37 -0.22
C TYR A 78 -1.37 3.76 0.63
N LEU A 79 -2.19 4.60 1.26
CA LEU A 79 -3.29 4.13 2.12
C LEU A 79 -4.32 3.30 1.32
N GLU A 80 -4.72 3.78 0.15
CA GLU A 80 -5.68 3.08 -0.72
C GLU A 80 -5.15 1.73 -1.19
N GLN A 81 -3.86 1.65 -1.52
CA GLN A 81 -3.19 0.45 -1.99
C GLN A 81 -3.17 -0.65 -0.93
N TYR A 82 -2.93 -0.32 0.35
CA TYR A 82 -2.64 -1.33 1.37
C TYR A 82 -3.79 -1.62 2.34
N ARG A 83 -4.76 -0.70 2.54
CA ARG A 83 -5.85 -0.88 3.50
C ARG A 83 -6.69 -2.14 3.31
N SER A 84 -6.87 -2.56 2.05
CA SER A 84 -7.80 -3.63 1.67
C SER A 84 -7.10 -4.93 1.25
N GLN A 85 -5.76 -4.95 1.29
CA GLN A 85 -5.00 -6.15 0.94
C GLN A 85 -5.21 -7.23 1.99
N LYS A 86 -5.24 -8.49 1.55
CA LYS A 86 -5.25 -9.66 2.43
C LYS A 86 -3.91 -9.80 3.14
N LEU A 87 -3.92 -10.44 4.31
CA LEU A 87 -2.77 -10.62 5.20
C LEU A 87 -1.55 -11.20 4.48
N PHE A 88 -1.72 -12.23 3.64
CA PHE A 88 -0.58 -12.83 2.91
C PHE A 88 0.09 -11.84 1.94
N ARG A 89 -0.67 -10.93 1.31
CA ARG A 89 -0.12 -9.89 0.43
C ARG A 89 0.62 -8.83 1.23
N ARG A 90 0.05 -8.41 2.37
CA ARG A 90 0.72 -7.47 3.30
C ARG A 90 2.01 -8.06 3.87
N LEU A 91 2.02 -9.36 4.17
CA LEU A 91 3.22 -10.08 4.60
C LEU A 91 4.30 -10.10 3.51
N ILE A 92 3.95 -10.51 2.29
CA ILE A 92 4.86 -10.52 1.13
C ILE A 92 5.44 -9.13 0.88
N LYS A 93 4.59 -8.10 0.95
CA LYS A 93 4.96 -6.70 0.66
C LYS A 93 5.46 -5.93 1.88
N HIS A 94 5.70 -6.59 3.02
CA HIS A 94 5.96 -5.89 4.28
C HIS A 94 7.13 -4.90 4.16
N GLN A 95 8.25 -5.32 3.55
CA GLN A 95 9.41 -4.46 3.34
C GLN A 95 9.12 -3.28 2.39
N ALA A 96 8.42 -3.54 1.28
CA ALA A 96 8.03 -2.50 0.33
C ALA A 96 7.08 -1.48 0.96
N MET A 97 6.11 -1.93 1.75
CA MET A 97 5.18 -1.08 2.51
C MET A 97 5.94 -0.16 3.47
N SER A 98 6.79 -0.72 4.31
CA SER A 98 7.59 0.04 5.28
C SER A 98 8.53 1.03 4.60
N GLY A 99 9.23 0.62 3.53
CA GLY A 99 10.12 1.48 2.77
C GLY A 99 9.38 2.65 2.11
N GLN A 100 8.23 2.40 1.49
CA GLN A 100 7.43 3.46 0.86
C GLN A 100 6.92 4.47 1.90
N LEU A 101 6.47 4.00 3.07
CA LEU A 101 6.01 4.87 4.14
C LEU A 101 7.16 5.72 4.72
N ALA A 102 8.35 5.14 4.88
CA ALA A 102 9.56 5.88 5.30
C ALA A 102 9.94 6.99 4.31
N LEU A 103 9.87 6.73 3.00
CA LEU A 103 10.12 7.74 1.98
C LEU A 103 9.13 8.91 2.06
N ILE A 104 7.85 8.62 2.33
CA ILE A 104 6.84 9.68 2.51
C ILE A 104 7.16 10.52 3.75
N TYR A 105 7.62 9.90 4.84
CA TYR A 105 8.08 10.63 6.03
C TYR A 105 9.26 11.57 5.71
N GLU A 106 10.25 11.12 4.94
CA GLU A 106 11.38 11.96 4.52
C GLU A 106 10.92 13.12 3.62
N GLU A 107 9.95 12.91 2.72
CA GLU A 107 9.37 13.98 1.90
C GLU A 107 8.60 15.01 2.74
N ILE A 108 7.90 14.58 3.79
CA ILE A 108 7.26 15.47 4.77
C ILE A 108 8.30 16.27 5.52
N ASP A 109 9.38 15.64 5.97
CA ASP A 109 10.47 16.32 6.66
C ASP A 109 11.12 17.40 5.78
N MET A 110 11.32 17.09 4.50
CA MET A 110 11.75 18.07 3.50
C MET A 110 10.78 19.25 3.40
N LEU A 111 9.46 19.00 3.40
CA LEU A 111 8.45 20.07 3.38
C LEU A 111 8.55 21.00 4.59
N PHE A 112 8.71 20.45 5.79
CA PHE A 112 8.95 21.26 7.01
C PHE A 112 10.16 22.18 6.86
N ARG A 113 11.26 21.67 6.27
CA ARG A 113 12.49 22.46 6.03
C ARG A 113 12.25 23.59 5.01
N ILE A 114 11.71 23.28 3.83
CA ILE A 114 11.58 24.28 2.76
C ILE A 114 10.50 25.33 3.05
N LEU A 115 9.51 25.00 3.88
CA LEU A 115 8.50 25.94 4.37
C LEU A 115 8.98 26.73 5.61
N ASN A 116 10.21 26.50 6.08
CA ASN A 116 10.77 27.13 7.29
C ASN A 116 9.89 26.90 8.54
N LEU A 117 9.23 25.75 8.63
CA LEU A 117 8.40 25.36 9.79
C LEU A 117 9.25 24.81 10.94
N ALA A 118 10.56 25.13 10.96
CA ALA A 118 11.63 24.49 11.72
C ALA A 118 11.58 24.69 13.26
N GLY A 119 10.46 25.16 13.81
CA GLY A 119 10.28 25.42 15.24
C GLY A 119 9.68 24.28 16.06
N THR A 120 9.26 23.16 15.45
CA THR A 120 8.56 22.11 16.20
C THR A 120 9.52 20.99 16.60
N ALA A 121 9.60 20.68 17.91
CA ALA A 121 10.23 19.46 18.45
C ALA A 121 9.84 18.17 17.67
N ALA A 122 8.68 18.19 17.03
CA ALA A 122 8.17 17.19 16.09
C ALA A 122 9.12 16.79 14.94
N MET A 123 10.09 17.62 14.57
CA MET A 123 11.03 17.32 13.48
C MET A 123 12.19 16.41 13.93
N MET A 124 12.59 16.44 15.21
CA MET A 124 13.68 15.61 15.73
C MET A 124 13.21 14.25 16.27
N GLU A 125 11.94 14.12 16.64
CA GLU A 125 11.41 12.91 17.30
C GLU A 125 10.92 11.83 16.32
N TRP A 126 10.63 12.17 15.07
CA TRP A 126 9.92 11.23 14.18
C TRP A 126 10.77 10.01 13.79
N LYS A 127 12.10 10.14 13.66
CA LYS A 127 12.97 9.01 13.29
C LYS A 127 13.02 7.98 14.42
N GLN A 128 13.17 8.45 15.65
CA GLN A 128 13.10 7.58 16.82
C GLN A 128 11.71 6.95 16.95
N GLN A 129 10.66 7.74 16.72
CA GLN A 129 9.29 7.23 16.77
C GLN A 129 9.01 6.21 15.66
N TRP A 130 9.62 6.39 14.48
CA TRP A 130 9.51 5.48 13.35
C TRP A 130 10.14 4.12 13.65
N ASP A 131 11.30 4.09 14.30
CA ASP A 131 11.92 2.82 14.71
C ASP A 131 11.03 2.03 15.67
N ILE A 132 10.41 2.73 16.64
CA ILE A 132 9.42 2.14 17.56
C ILE A 132 8.19 1.63 16.79
N ASP A 133 7.71 2.42 15.83
CA ASP A 133 6.51 2.10 15.05
C ASP A 133 6.74 0.91 14.10
N GLN A 134 7.95 0.82 13.53
CA GLN A 134 8.37 -0.32 12.72
C GLN A 134 8.41 -1.61 13.54
N GLN A 135 8.97 -1.56 14.75
CA GLN A 135 8.99 -2.70 15.66
C GLN A 135 7.56 -3.13 16.03
N ALA A 136 6.70 -2.18 16.41
CA ALA A 136 5.31 -2.47 16.74
C ALA A 136 4.55 -3.06 15.52
N GLN A 137 4.76 -2.53 14.32
CA GLN A 137 4.16 -3.04 13.09
C GLN A 137 4.61 -4.48 12.79
N GLN A 138 5.89 -4.78 13.02
CA GLN A 138 6.46 -6.12 12.85
C GLN A 138 5.90 -7.12 13.87
N GLU A 139 5.75 -6.71 15.13
CA GLU A 139 5.13 -7.52 16.19
C GLU A 139 3.67 -7.86 15.87
N VAL A 140 2.88 -6.86 15.44
CA VAL A 140 1.50 -7.09 15.01
C VAL A 140 1.45 -8.05 13.81
N MET A 141 2.28 -7.83 12.79
CA MET A 141 2.37 -8.73 11.64
C MET A 141 2.66 -10.17 12.07
N SER A 142 3.69 -10.36 12.91
CA SER A 142 4.07 -11.68 13.44
C SER A 142 2.91 -12.34 14.20
N SER A 143 2.23 -11.59 15.07
CA SER A 143 1.10 -12.11 15.86
C SER A 143 -0.07 -12.58 15.00
N LEU A 144 -0.37 -11.85 13.90
CA LEU A 144 -1.43 -12.21 12.96
C LEU A 144 -1.09 -13.45 12.16
N VAL A 145 0.17 -13.57 11.73
CA VAL A 145 0.64 -14.70 10.90
C VAL A 145 0.73 -16.00 11.69
N VAL A 146 1.16 -15.93 12.95
CA VAL A 146 1.25 -17.11 13.83
C VAL A 146 -0.13 -17.59 14.29
N ASN A 147 -1.12 -16.70 14.34
CA ASN A 147 -2.49 -17.04 14.68
C ASN A 147 -3.23 -17.67 13.47
N SER A 148 -3.34 -18.99 13.46
CA SER A 148 -4.01 -19.73 12.39
C SER A 148 -5.47 -19.32 12.17
N VAL A 149 -6.18 -18.90 13.22
CA VAL A 149 -7.56 -18.42 13.12
C VAL A 149 -7.62 -17.13 12.29
N GLU A 150 -6.70 -16.18 12.52
CA GLU A 150 -6.65 -14.92 11.75
C GLU A 150 -6.26 -15.17 10.29
N VAL A 151 -5.28 -16.03 10.04
CA VAL A 151 -4.88 -16.43 8.69
C VAL A 151 -6.06 -17.02 7.92
N LEU A 152 -6.78 -17.97 8.53
CA LEU A 152 -7.91 -18.65 7.87
C LEU A 152 -9.17 -17.78 7.78
N ARG A 153 -9.34 -16.81 8.68
CA ARG A 153 -10.42 -15.82 8.61
C ARG A 153 -10.36 -14.99 7.33
N GLU A 154 -9.16 -14.68 6.82
CA GLU A 154 -8.98 -13.96 5.55
C GLU A 154 -8.91 -14.88 4.30
N LEU A 155 -8.79 -16.19 4.52
CA LEU A 155 -8.61 -17.23 3.47
C LEU A 155 -9.71 -18.31 3.56
N GLN A 156 -10.98 -17.87 3.62
CA GLN A 156 -12.12 -18.77 3.82
C GLN A 156 -12.41 -19.66 2.60
N ASP A 157 -12.19 -19.15 1.39
CA ASP A 157 -12.48 -19.88 0.15
C ASP A 157 -11.22 -20.56 -0.42
N THR A 158 -11.42 -21.71 -1.09
CA THR A 158 -10.34 -22.52 -1.68
C THR A 158 -9.51 -21.74 -2.68
N ARG A 159 -10.10 -20.77 -3.39
CA ARG A 159 -9.40 -19.95 -4.37
C ARG A 159 -8.43 -18.98 -3.69
N ALA A 160 -8.85 -18.30 -2.63
CA ALA A 160 -7.98 -17.44 -1.83
C ALA A 160 -6.83 -18.23 -1.21
N GLN A 161 -7.09 -19.45 -0.73
CA GLN A 161 -6.04 -20.34 -0.22
C GLN A 161 -5.04 -20.73 -1.32
N LEU A 162 -5.53 -21.09 -2.51
CA LEU A 162 -4.67 -21.43 -3.65
C LEU A 162 -3.82 -20.24 -4.10
N GLU A 163 -4.43 -19.06 -4.21
CA GLU A 163 -3.75 -17.80 -4.53
C GLU A 163 -2.65 -17.48 -3.50
N ALA A 164 -2.97 -17.59 -2.20
CA ALA A 164 -1.99 -17.39 -1.13
C ALA A 164 -0.83 -18.38 -1.22
N MET A 165 -1.11 -19.67 -1.44
CA MET A 165 -0.06 -20.69 -1.63
C MET A 165 0.82 -20.38 -2.84
N MET A 166 0.24 -20.01 -3.98
CA MET A 166 1.03 -19.70 -5.18
C MET A 166 1.89 -18.44 -4.97
N MET A 167 1.32 -17.38 -4.41
CA MET A 167 2.04 -16.13 -4.13
C MET A 167 3.16 -16.31 -3.12
N LEU A 168 2.90 -16.98 -1.99
CA LEU A 168 3.91 -17.27 -0.97
C LEU A 168 5.05 -18.13 -1.53
N LYS A 169 4.71 -19.17 -2.31
CA LYS A 169 5.72 -20.06 -2.90
C LYS A 169 6.56 -19.31 -3.93
N TYR A 170 5.93 -18.50 -4.79
CA TYR A 170 6.64 -17.67 -5.77
C TYR A 170 7.63 -16.74 -5.09
N GLU A 171 7.18 -16.02 -4.07
CA GLU A 171 8.02 -15.07 -3.36
C GLU A 171 9.19 -15.77 -2.63
N MET A 172 8.94 -16.91 -1.97
CA MET A 172 9.98 -17.68 -1.28
C MET A 172 11.00 -18.34 -2.22
N GLU A 173 10.62 -18.68 -3.46
CA GLU A 173 11.47 -19.40 -4.40
C GLU A 173 12.17 -18.45 -5.39
N GLN A 174 11.49 -17.40 -5.85
CA GLN A 174 11.95 -16.53 -6.94
C GLN A 174 12.42 -15.15 -6.49
N ARG A 175 12.07 -14.72 -5.26
CA ARG A 175 12.42 -13.39 -4.72
C ARG A 175 12.93 -13.47 -3.29
N SER A 176 13.53 -14.59 -2.91
CA SER A 176 14.03 -14.82 -1.54
C SER A 176 15.09 -13.81 -1.11
N ASP A 177 15.84 -13.24 -2.06
CA ASP A 177 16.86 -12.20 -1.87
C ASP A 177 16.28 -10.84 -1.48
N GLN A 178 15.00 -10.59 -1.78
CA GLN A 178 14.28 -9.36 -1.42
C GLN A 178 13.65 -9.44 -0.02
N GLN A 179 13.69 -10.60 0.61
CA GLN A 179 12.99 -10.88 1.86
C GLN A 179 13.97 -11.00 3.04
N THR A 180 13.57 -10.46 4.19
CA THR A 180 14.35 -10.65 5.43
C THR A 180 14.19 -12.06 5.97
N SER A 181 15.14 -12.53 6.78
CA SER A 181 15.07 -13.84 7.44
C SER A 181 13.79 -14.00 8.26
N GLU A 182 13.37 -12.94 8.95
CA GLU A 182 12.13 -12.89 9.73
C GLU A 182 10.89 -13.02 8.84
N THR A 183 10.81 -12.23 7.76
CA THR A 183 9.67 -12.29 6.81
C THR A 183 9.59 -13.66 6.15
N MET A 184 10.74 -14.23 5.75
CA MET A 184 10.83 -15.60 5.22
C MET A 184 10.33 -16.65 6.21
N HIS A 185 10.65 -16.51 7.50
CA HIS A 185 10.14 -17.41 8.53
C HIS A 185 8.62 -17.31 8.68
N LEU A 186 8.08 -16.08 8.71
CA LEU A 186 6.64 -15.84 8.77
C LEU A 186 5.91 -16.39 7.53
N MET A 187 6.47 -16.21 6.33
CA MET A 187 5.92 -16.76 5.09
C MET A 187 5.86 -18.28 5.10
N LYS A 188 6.92 -18.94 5.58
CA LYS A 188 6.94 -20.41 5.77
C LYS A 188 5.88 -20.86 6.78
N SER A 189 5.73 -20.14 7.88
CA SER A 189 4.69 -20.40 8.90
C SER A 189 3.28 -20.28 8.32
N MET A 190 3.00 -19.19 7.61
CA MET A 190 1.71 -18.99 6.93
C MET A 190 1.44 -20.08 5.90
N MET A 191 2.44 -20.43 5.08
CA MET A 191 2.33 -21.53 4.10
C MET A 191 1.93 -22.84 4.78
N ALA A 192 2.59 -23.20 5.89
CA ALA A 192 2.27 -24.42 6.64
C ALA A 192 0.84 -24.40 7.20
N THR A 193 0.37 -23.24 7.67
CA THR A 193 -1.01 -23.06 8.14
C THR A 193 -2.02 -23.24 7.01
N VAL A 194 -1.81 -22.60 5.86
CA VAL A 194 -2.72 -22.69 4.71
C VAL A 194 -2.75 -24.09 4.14
N VAL A 195 -1.60 -24.77 4.01
CA VAL A 195 -1.52 -26.16 3.54
C VAL A 195 -2.28 -27.12 4.46
N ARG A 196 -2.20 -26.93 5.78
CA ARG A 196 -2.91 -27.79 6.74
C ARG A 196 -4.41 -27.65 6.68
N ALA A 197 -4.90 -26.44 6.38
CA ALA A 197 -6.34 -26.15 6.30
C ALA A 197 -6.94 -26.46 4.92
N SER A 198 -6.11 -26.49 3.88
CA SER A 198 -6.51 -26.73 2.49
C SER A 198 -6.56 -28.23 2.17
N LYS A 199 -7.49 -28.62 1.27
CA LYS A 199 -7.53 -29.96 0.67
C LYS A 199 -6.61 -30.11 -0.54
N THR A 200 -5.93 -29.03 -0.93
CA THR A 200 -5.07 -28.94 -2.12
C THR A 200 -3.71 -28.39 -1.72
N THR A 201 -2.67 -28.82 -2.42
CA THR A 201 -1.29 -28.35 -2.22
C THR A 201 -0.67 -27.90 -3.54
N VAL A 202 0.26 -26.96 -3.47
CA VAL A 202 1.03 -26.49 -4.63
C VAL A 202 2.44 -27.07 -4.54
N ALA A 203 2.63 -28.27 -5.10
CA ALA A 203 3.93 -28.95 -5.08
C ALA A 203 4.99 -28.17 -5.89
N LYS A 204 4.65 -27.77 -7.11
CA LYS A 204 5.47 -26.95 -8.01
C LYS A 204 4.63 -25.79 -8.53
N LEU A 205 5.23 -24.60 -8.63
CA LEU A 205 4.59 -23.47 -9.30
C LEU A 205 4.39 -23.79 -10.78
N PRO A 206 3.20 -23.54 -11.34
CA PRO A 206 3.02 -23.62 -12.79
C PRO A 206 3.99 -22.69 -13.51
N PRO A 207 4.58 -23.10 -14.65
CA PRO A 207 5.53 -22.25 -15.40
C PRO A 207 4.94 -20.93 -15.88
N TRP A 208 3.61 -20.85 -15.99
CA TRP A 208 2.86 -19.65 -16.39
C TRP A 208 2.43 -18.79 -15.20
N PHE A 209 2.74 -19.16 -13.95
CA PHE A 209 2.32 -18.37 -12.80
C PHE A 209 3.18 -17.10 -12.68
N PHE A 210 2.49 -15.97 -12.55
CA PHE A 210 3.08 -14.69 -12.21
C PHE A 210 2.17 -13.97 -11.20
N PRO A 211 2.74 -13.20 -10.25
CA PRO A 211 1.96 -12.38 -9.34
C PRO A 211 1.08 -11.38 -10.08
N SER A 212 -0.18 -11.26 -9.70
CA SER A 212 -1.10 -10.27 -10.27
C SER A 212 -0.69 -8.82 -10.01
N ASP A 213 0.18 -8.60 -9.03
CA ASP A 213 0.69 -7.27 -8.69
C ASP A 213 1.81 -6.79 -9.63
N ASP A 214 2.38 -7.70 -10.45
CA ASP A 214 3.46 -7.38 -11.39
C ASP A 214 2.94 -7.02 -12.78
N ILE A 215 1.63 -6.90 -12.94
CA ILE A 215 0.99 -6.69 -14.24
C ILE A 215 0.34 -5.31 -14.23
N GLU A 216 0.76 -4.48 -15.18
CA GLU A 216 0.12 -3.20 -15.45
C GLU A 216 -0.93 -3.40 -16.54
N PHE A 217 -2.18 -3.05 -16.25
CA PHE A 217 -3.29 -3.19 -17.19
C PHE A 217 -3.66 -1.86 -17.82
N GLU A 218 -3.99 -1.90 -19.11
CA GLU A 218 -4.70 -0.82 -19.76
C GLU A 218 -6.11 -0.70 -19.17
N GLU A 219 -6.50 0.53 -18.82
CA GLU A 219 -7.85 0.80 -18.29
C GLU A 219 -8.93 0.44 -19.32
N GLU A 220 -8.66 0.68 -20.61
CA GLU A 220 -9.59 0.37 -21.68
C GLU A 220 -9.48 -1.10 -22.13
N PRO A 221 -10.58 -1.86 -22.08
CA PRO A 221 -10.59 -3.22 -22.61
C PRO A 221 -10.60 -3.21 -24.14
N PHE A 222 -9.76 -4.03 -24.75
CA PHE A 222 -9.75 -4.22 -26.21
C PHE A 222 -10.89 -5.12 -26.70
N ALA A 223 -11.45 -5.96 -25.82
CA ALA A 223 -12.61 -6.78 -26.14
C ALA A 223 -13.60 -6.86 -24.96
N ARG A 224 -14.90 -6.85 -25.25
CA ARG A 224 -15.97 -7.04 -24.27
C ARG A 224 -16.93 -8.11 -24.76
N GLY A 225 -17.15 -9.14 -23.95
CA GLY A 225 -18.09 -10.22 -24.21
C GLY A 225 -19.15 -10.35 -23.13
N SER A 226 -20.07 -11.31 -23.31
CA SER A 226 -21.09 -11.65 -22.32
C SER A 226 -20.50 -12.16 -20.99
N PHE A 227 -19.30 -12.73 -21.02
CA PHE A 227 -18.64 -13.33 -19.85
C PHE A 227 -17.66 -12.39 -19.13
N GLY A 228 -17.17 -11.33 -19.78
CA GLY A 228 -16.15 -10.45 -19.20
C GLY A 228 -15.61 -9.40 -20.16
N SER A 229 -14.67 -8.60 -19.68
CA SER A 229 -13.82 -7.71 -20.49
C SER A 229 -12.40 -8.25 -20.54
N VAL A 230 -11.73 -8.06 -21.67
CA VAL A 230 -10.33 -8.44 -21.86
C VAL A 230 -9.50 -7.19 -22.01
N HIS A 231 -8.45 -7.10 -21.23
CA HIS A 231 -7.55 -5.95 -21.18
C HIS A 231 -6.15 -6.40 -21.59
N HIS A 232 -5.39 -5.50 -22.22
CA HIS A 232 -3.96 -5.73 -22.38
C HIS A 232 -3.27 -5.50 -21.04
N GLY A 233 -2.33 -6.38 -20.72
CA GLY A 233 -1.42 -6.23 -19.61
C GLY A 233 0.03 -6.28 -20.08
N VAL A 234 0.91 -5.59 -19.38
CA VAL A 234 2.36 -5.72 -19.54
C VAL A 234 2.93 -6.31 -18.26
N TRP A 235 3.68 -7.40 -18.41
CA TRP A 235 4.44 -8.02 -17.32
C TRP A 235 5.94 -7.72 -17.47
N GLY A 236 6.54 -7.21 -16.39
CA GLY A 236 7.96 -6.88 -16.34
C GLY A 236 8.36 -5.84 -17.40
N SER A 237 9.54 -6.01 -18.00
CA SER A 237 10.12 -5.08 -18.98
C SER A 237 9.54 -5.19 -20.41
N GLY A 238 8.31 -5.68 -20.58
CA GLY A 238 7.60 -5.61 -21.87
C GLY A 238 6.94 -6.89 -22.39
N THR A 239 6.75 -7.93 -21.57
CA THR A 239 6.01 -9.13 -22.02
C THR A 239 4.52 -8.83 -22.06
N LYS A 240 3.88 -8.94 -23.23
CA LYS A 240 2.44 -8.73 -23.38
C LYS A 240 1.67 -9.92 -22.82
N CYS A 241 0.69 -9.66 -21.97
CA CYS A 241 -0.20 -10.65 -21.38
C CYS A 241 -1.66 -10.23 -21.59
N GLY A 242 -2.58 -11.20 -21.73
CA GLY A 242 -4.02 -10.94 -21.70
C GLY A 242 -4.65 -11.42 -20.39
N GLU A 243 -5.42 -10.57 -19.70
CA GLU A 243 -6.28 -10.98 -18.59
C GLU A 243 -7.76 -10.81 -18.96
N VAL A 244 -8.55 -11.83 -18.66
CA VAL A 244 -10.02 -11.76 -18.74
C VAL A 244 -10.57 -11.39 -17.36
N PHE A 245 -11.20 -10.22 -17.27
CA PHE A 245 -11.95 -9.75 -16.12
C PHE A 245 -13.41 -10.21 -16.23
N PRO A 246 -13.84 -11.22 -15.46
CA PRO A 246 -15.20 -11.75 -15.54
C PRO A 246 -16.22 -10.74 -14.96
N ARG A 247 -17.41 -10.63 -15.57
CA ARG A 247 -18.49 -9.75 -15.07
C ARG A 247 -19.09 -10.22 -13.74
N ARG A 248 -18.94 -11.49 -13.38
CA ARG A 248 -19.19 -12.03 -12.04
C ARG A 248 -17.82 -12.37 -11.44
N ARG A 249 -17.56 -12.02 -10.17
CA ARG A 249 -16.27 -12.21 -9.43
C ARG A 249 -15.76 -13.66 -9.33
N CYS A 250 -16.13 -14.58 -10.22
CA CYS A 250 -15.93 -16.01 -10.07
C CYS A 250 -14.81 -16.62 -10.91
N ASP A 251 -14.23 -15.98 -11.94
CA ASP A 251 -13.20 -16.66 -12.75
C ASP A 251 -12.23 -15.73 -13.48
N ARG A 252 -11.02 -15.51 -12.92
CA ARG A 252 -9.94 -14.83 -13.64
C ARG A 252 -9.17 -15.94 -14.36
N ARG A 253 -9.07 -15.87 -15.69
CA ARG A 253 -8.30 -16.81 -16.51
C ARG A 253 -7.16 -16.05 -17.19
N TRP A 254 -5.95 -16.58 -17.03
CA TRP A 254 -4.74 -16.05 -17.63
C TRP A 254 -4.45 -16.80 -18.93
N SER A 255 -4.10 -16.07 -19.99
CA SER A 255 -3.57 -16.64 -21.23
C SER A 255 -2.49 -15.70 -21.77
N CYS A 256 -1.25 -16.20 -21.84
CA CYS A 256 -0.17 -15.57 -22.60
C CYS A 256 -0.19 -16.08 -24.04
#